data_AF-A0A369RKD7-F1
#
_entry.id   AF-A0A369RKD7-F1
#
_cell.length_a   1.000
_cell.length_b   1.000
_cell.length_c   1.000
_cell.angle_alpha   90.00
_cell.angle_beta   90.00
_cell.angle_gamma   90.00
#
_symmetry.space_group_name_H-M   'P 1'
#
loop_
_entity.id
_entity.type
_entity.pdbx_description
1 polymer ?
#
loop_
_entity_poly.entity_id
_entity_poly.type
_entity_poly.pdbx_seq_one_letter_code
_entity_poly.pdbx_strand_id
1 'polypeptide(L)' 'MADSRINVTFDTETSQHLIELAKATKQSVQKLAGKLVKEAIELEAEDIAFSKIIRELSDDDAEEIEDSEDIWK' A
#
# COMPACT_ATOMS: atom_id res chain seq x y z
N MET A 1 2.87 12.42 19.06
CA MET A 1 2.99 13.38 17.95
C MET A 1 4.42 13.36 17.48
N ALA A 2 4.68 12.85 16.28
CA ALA A 2 5.99 12.91 15.69
C ALA A 2 5.91 13.92 14.54
N ASP A 3 6.33 15.16 14.81
CA ASP A 3 6.59 16.14 13.76
C ASP A 3 7.94 15.77 13.12
N SER A 4 7.96 14.59 12.50
CA SER A 4 9.12 14.09 11.79
C SER A 4 9.13 14.80 10.44
N ARG A 5 9.86 15.92 10.34
CA ARG A 5 10.23 16.48 9.03
C ARG A 5 11.16 15.48 8.34
N ILE A 6 10.57 14.45 7.74
CA ILE A 6 11.26 13.43 6.98
C ILE A 6 11.68 14.08 5.66
N ASN A 7 12.99 14.08 5.41
CA ASN A 7 13.53 14.46 4.13
C ASN A 7 13.86 13.18 3.34
N VAL A 8 13.30 13.07 2.15
CA VAL A 8 13.58 11.98 1.21
C VAL A 8 14.25 12.59 0.00
N THR A 9 15.40 12.05 -0.38
CA THR A 9 16.09 12.41 -1.61
C THR A 9 16.03 11.23 -2.57
N PHE A 10 15.66 11.50 -3.81
CA PHE A 10 15.63 10.51 -4.87
C PHE A 10 16.96 10.51 -5.64
N ASP A 11 17.33 9.37 -6.20
CA ASP A 11 18.43 9.29 -7.15
C ASP A 11 18.11 10.11 -8.42
N THR A 12 19.11 10.27 -9.28
CA THR A 12 19.02 11.09 -10.50
C THR A 12 17.96 10.58 -11.48
N GLU A 13 17.86 9.27 -11.67
CA GLU A 13 16.95 8.65 -12.63
C GLU A 13 15.50 8.80 -12.17
N THR A 14 15.23 8.45 -10.92
CA THR A 14 13.90 8.64 -10.30
C THR A 14 13.50 10.11 -10.31
N SER A 15 14.44 11.03 -10.02
CA SER A 15 14.18 12.47 -10.06
C SER A 15 13.80 12.95 -11.47
N GLN A 16 14.48 12.45 -12.51
CA GLN A 16 14.17 12.78 -13.90
C GLN A 16 12.76 12.31 -14.29
N HIS A 17 12.41 11.07 -13.97
CA HIS A 17 11.08 10.56 -14.23
C HIS A 17 9.99 11.36 -13.51
N LEU A 18 10.24 11.76 -12.25
CA LEU A 18 9.30 12.59 -11.50
C LEU A 18 9.10 13.96 -12.15
N ILE A 19 10.19 14.57 -12.66
CA ILE A 19 10.15 15.86 -13.35
C ILE A 19 9.36 15.74 -14.66
N GLU A 20 9.61 14.70 -15.46
CA GLU A 20 8.89 14.47 -16.72
C GLU A 20 7.39 14.25 -16.47
N LEU A 21 7.04 13.43 -15.48
CA LEU A 21 5.65 13.18 -15.10
C LEU A 21 4.98 14.44 -14.56
N ALA A 22 5.69 15.25 -13.77
CA ALA A 22 5.18 16.54 -13.27
C ALA A 22 4.89 17.51 -14.43
N LYS A 23 5.76 17.56 -15.45
CA LYS A 23 5.53 18.35 -16.67
C LYS A 23 4.30 17.86 -17.43
N ALA A 24 4.19 16.56 -17.66
CA ALA A 24 3.07 15.96 -18.39
C ALA A 24 1.72 16.21 -17.71
N THR A 25 1.70 16.14 -16.37
CA THR A 25 0.49 16.33 -15.56
C THR A 25 0.23 17.78 -15.17
N LYS A 26 1.13 18.71 -15.51
CA LYS A 26 1.07 20.14 -15.13
C LYS A 26 0.95 20.35 -13.62
N GLN A 27 1.71 19.58 -12.85
CA GLN A 27 1.77 19.66 -11.39
C GLN A 27 3.16 20.07 -10.92
N SER A 28 3.28 20.58 -9.70
CA SER A 28 4.59 20.72 -9.08
C SER A 28 5.14 19.33 -8.71
N VAL A 29 6.46 19.16 -8.83
CA VAL A 29 7.18 17.93 -8.46
C VAL A 29 6.82 17.51 -7.02
N GLN A 30 6.80 18.47 -6.08
CA GLN A 30 6.47 18.21 -4.69
C GLN A 30 5.03 17.68 -4.50
N LYS A 31 4.05 18.29 -5.18
CA LYS A 31 2.65 17.86 -5.07
C LYS A 31 2.47 16.45 -5.64
N LEU A 32 3.07 16.19 -6.80
CA LEU A 32 3.05 14.88 -7.44
C LEU A 32 3.73 13.82 -6.56
N ALA A 33 4.92 14.11 -6.05
CA ALA A 33 5.66 13.22 -5.14
C ALA A 33 4.82 12.83 -3.92
N GLY A 34 4.23 13.83 -3.25
CA GLY A 34 3.40 13.59 -2.06
C GLY A 34 2.18 12.72 -2.37
N LYS A 35 1.55 12.93 -3.53
CA LYS A 35 0.43 12.10 -3.96
C LYS A 35 0.86 10.65 -4.20
N LEU A 36 1.90 10.43 -5.01
CA LEU A 36 2.37 9.09 -5.37
C LEU A 36 2.87 8.31 -4.14
N VAL A 37 3.62 8.97 -3.25
CA VAL A 37 4.09 8.35 -2.01
C VAL A 37 2.91 7.96 -1.12
N LYS A 38 1.88 8.80 -1.02
CA LYS A 38 0.68 8.47 -0.25
C LYS A 38 -0.04 7.24 -0.81
N GLU A 39 -0.27 7.21 -2.13
CA GLU A 39 -0.93 6.07 -2.79
C GLU A 39 -0.11 4.79 -2.61
N ALA A 40 1.23 4.85 -2.73
CA ALA A 40 2.10 3.70 -2.50
C ALA A 40 2.05 3.20 -1.04
N ILE A 41 2.01 4.10 -0.06
CA ILE A 41 1.88 3.73 1.36
C ILE A 41 0.53 3.04 1.63
N GLU A 42 -0.56 3.54 1.05
CA GLU A 42 -1.89 2.94 1.20
C GLU A 42 -1.94 1.52 0.62
N LEU A 43 -1.36 1.31 -0.57
CA LEU A 43 -1.25 -0.02 -1.20
C LEU A 43 -0.39 -0.98 -0.37
N GLU A 44 0.76 -0.53 0.13
CA GLU A 44 1.63 -1.36 0.97
C GLU A 44 0.93 -1.74 2.29
N ALA A 45 0.18 -0.81 2.89
CA ALA A 45 -0.59 -1.09 4.10
C ALA A 45 -1.71 -2.12 3.86
N GLU A 46 -2.36 -2.05 2.70
CA GLU A 46 -3.35 -3.03 2.26
C GLU A 46 -2.73 -4.42 2.05
N ASP A 47 -1.59 -4.52 1.36
CA ASP A 47 -0.90 -5.78 1.13
C ASP A 47 -0.42 -6.45 2.43
N ILE A 48 0.09 -5.64 3.38
CA ILE A 48 0.44 -6.10 4.73
C ILE A 48 -0.80 -6.63 5.47
N ALA A 49 -1.95 -5.97 5.33
CA ALA A 49 -3.19 -6.43 5.95
C ALA A 49 -3.68 -7.75 5.35
N PHE A 50 -3.66 -7.88 4.01
CA PHE A 50 -4.00 -9.13 3.34
C PHE A 50 -3.06 -10.27 3.73
N SER A 51 -1.76 -10.03 3.77
CA SER A 51 -0.77 -11.02 4.17
C SER A 51 -1.02 -11.54 5.60
N LYS A 52 -1.48 -10.68 6.52
CA LYS A 52 -1.86 -11.08 7.88
C LYS A 52 -3.11 -11.98 7.87
N ILE A 53 -4.14 -11.59 7.12
CA ILE A 53 -5.38 -12.37 7.00
C ILE A 53 -5.09 -13.76 6.42
N ILE A 54 -4.28 -13.84 5.35
CA ILE A 54 -3.90 -15.12 4.74
C ILE A 54 -3.15 -15.99 5.74
N ARG A 55 -2.22 -15.41 6.50
CA ARG A 55 -1.49 -16.16 7.53
C ARG A 55 -2.45 -16.71 8.60
N GLU A 56 -3.36 -15.88 9.11
CA GLU A 56 -4.35 -16.29 10.12
C GLU A 56 -5.32 -17.36 9.59
N LEU A 57 -5.67 -17.33 8.30
CA LEU A 57 -6.50 -18.36 7.64
C LEU A 57 -5.72 -19.65 7.31
N SER A 58 -4.41 -19.54 7.10
CA SER A 58 -3.55 -20.69 6.77
C SER A 58 -2.92 -21.32 8.02
N ASP A 59 -3.16 -20.76 9.20
CA ASP A 59 -2.78 -21.39 10.45
C ASP A 59 -3.66 -22.64 10.62
N ASP A 60 -3.02 -23.82 10.73
CA ASP A 60 -3.64 -25.17 10.82
C ASP A 60 -4.61 -25.36 12.01
N ASP A 61 -4.78 -24.34 12.86
CA ASP A 61 -5.68 -24.30 14.02
C ASP A 61 -7.00 -23.56 13.70
N ALA A 62 -7.19 -23.10 12.45
CA ALA A 62 -8.46 -22.59 11.99
C ALA A 62 -9.50 -23.71 11.98
N GLU A 63 -10.52 -23.61 12.84
CA GLU A 63 -11.60 -24.59 12.90
C GLU A 63 -12.27 -24.75 11.52
N GLU A 64 -12.06 -25.90 10.88
CA GLU A 64 -12.83 -26.30 9.71
C GLU A 64 -14.29 -26.45 10.12
N ILE A 65 -15.15 -25.54 9.66
CA ILE A 65 -16.59 -25.71 9.83
C ILE A 65 -17.01 -26.84 8.88
N GLU A 66 -17.42 -27.97 9.47
CA GLU A 66 -17.96 -29.10 8.72
C GLU A 66 -19.19 -28.62 7.93
N ASP A 67 -19.17 -28.74 6.60
CA ASP A 67 -20.27 -28.34 5.71
C ASP A 67 -21.45 -29.29 5.92
N SER A 68 -22.28 -28.97 6.92
CA SER A 68 -23.50 -29.70 7.20
C SER A 68 -24.66 -29.13 6.38
N GLU A 69 -25.37 -30.01 5.65
CA GLU A 69 -26.56 -29.68 4.84
C GLU A 69 -27.71 -29.02 5.63
N ASP A 70 -27.62 -28.94 6.96
CA ASP A 70 -28.59 -28.27 7.83
C ASP A 70 -28.37 -26.76 7.95
N ILE A 71 -27.23 -26.22 7.51
CA ILE A 71 -26.95 -24.76 7.53
C ILE A 71 -27.74 -24.01 6.44
N TRP A 72 -28.13 -24.70 5.36
CA TRP A 72 -28.77 -24.11 4.19
C TRP A 72 -30.30 -24.33 4.10
N LYS A 73 -30.93 -24.86 5.16
CA LYS A 73 -32.37 -25.15 5.20
C LYS A 73 -33.22 -24.03 5.80
#